data_AF-A0A2A7WPQ6-F1
#
_entry.id   AF-A0A2A7WPQ6-F1
#
_cell.length_a   1.000
_cell.length_b   1.000
_cell.length_c   1.000
_cell.angle_alpha   90.00
_cell.angle_beta   90.00
_cell.angle_gamma   90.00
#
_symmetry.space_group_name_H-M   'P 1'
#
loop_
_entity.id
_entity.type
_entity.pdbx_description
1 polymer ?
#
loop_
_entity_poly.entity_id
_entity_poly.type
_entity_poly.pdbx_seq_one_letter_code
_entity_poly.pdbx_strand_id
1 'polypeptide(L)'
;MRLKSEEIMKQLLDTEYIDVNLKDLSYDHLSHTVVMKYGEYNNDEPDCTVIFKDCFSVNLNTWLEGMKGTVPKKPGELDFFFHDIEIEDTEINGIKLYKCSMVIPMMDCQIICVNIEILNH
;
A
#
# COMPACT_ATOMS: atom_id res chain seq x y z
N MET A 1 -19.81 -5.64 8.85
CA MET A 1 -20.26 -5.60 7.44
C MET A 1 -19.07 -5.12 6.63
N ARG A 2 -18.65 -5.84 5.59
CA ARG A 2 -17.51 -5.46 4.75
C ARG A 2 -17.89 -4.20 3.97
N LEU A 3 -17.06 -3.16 4.06
CA LEU A 3 -17.24 -1.91 3.28
C LEU A 3 -17.15 -2.21 1.78
N LYS A 4 -17.62 -1.30 0.94
CA LYS A 4 -17.28 -1.36 -0.48
C LYS A 4 -15.89 -0.79 -0.70
N SER A 5 -15.22 -1.27 -1.75
CA SER A 5 -13.92 -0.72 -2.20
C SER A 5 -13.97 0.80 -2.37
N GLU A 6 -15.04 1.34 -2.94
CA GLU A 6 -15.29 2.80 -3.09
C GLU A 6 -15.26 3.55 -1.75
N GLU A 7 -15.79 2.96 -0.67
CA GLU A 7 -15.82 3.59 0.66
C GLU A 7 -14.43 3.59 1.29
N ILE A 8 -13.65 2.53 1.06
CA ILE A 8 -12.25 2.44 1.51
C ILE A 8 -11.38 3.42 0.72
N MET A 9 -11.58 3.51 -0.60
CA MET A 9 -10.90 4.48 -1.44
C MET A 9 -11.19 5.91 -0.99
N LYS A 10 -12.43 6.21 -0.61
CA LYS A 10 -12.76 7.52 -0.05
C LYS A 10 -12.01 7.79 1.26
N GLN A 11 -12.01 6.83 2.19
CA GLN A 11 -11.26 6.96 3.44
C GLN A 11 -9.77 7.15 3.20
N LEU A 12 -9.20 6.48 2.19
CA LEU A 12 -7.81 6.64 1.81
C LEU A 12 -7.55 8.03 1.21
N LEU A 13 -8.43 8.54 0.33
CA LEU A 13 -8.28 9.90 -0.20
C LEU A 13 -8.36 10.97 0.90
N ASP A 14 -9.18 10.74 1.93
CA ASP A 14 -9.30 11.64 3.09
C ASP A 14 -8.01 11.68 3.96
N THR A 15 -7.03 10.79 3.75
CA THR A 15 -5.71 10.85 4.42
C THR A 15 -4.66 11.63 3.63
N GLU A 16 -5.03 12.22 2.50
CA GLU A 16 -4.15 13.02 1.65
C GLU A 16 -2.88 12.25 1.20
N TYR A 17 -2.98 10.94 0.98
CA TYR A 17 -1.83 10.07 0.67
C TYR A 17 -1.05 10.42 -0.62
N ILE A 18 -1.64 11.21 -1.52
CA ILE A 18 -1.05 11.59 -2.81
C ILE A 18 0.19 12.46 -2.54
N ASP A 19 1.29 12.17 -3.24
CA ASP A 19 2.59 12.86 -3.07
C ASP A 19 3.21 12.74 -1.66
N VAL A 20 2.68 11.89 -0.79
CA VAL A 20 3.22 11.61 0.54
C VAL A 20 4.28 10.50 0.47
N ASN A 21 5.27 10.55 1.38
CA ASN A 21 6.36 9.58 1.39
C ASN A 21 5.88 8.22 1.91
N LEU A 22 6.18 7.17 1.16
CA LEU A 22 6.15 5.81 1.69
C LEU A 22 7.30 5.65 2.69
N LYS A 23 6.97 5.43 3.96
CA LYS A 23 7.95 5.23 5.04
C LYS A 23 8.26 3.76 5.27
N ASP A 24 7.25 2.89 5.19
CA ASP A 24 7.42 1.45 5.37
C ASP A 24 6.38 0.67 4.56
N LEU A 25 6.82 -0.46 3.99
CA LEU A 25 5.97 -1.46 3.36
C LEU A 25 6.51 -2.83 3.72
N SER A 26 5.82 -3.54 4.60
CA SER A 26 6.27 -4.81 5.14
C SER A 26 5.21 -5.90 4.99
N TYR A 27 5.65 -7.13 4.79
CA TYR A 27 4.78 -8.30 4.71
C TYR A 27 5.18 -9.32 5.78
N ASP A 28 4.26 -9.63 6.68
CA ASP A 28 4.40 -10.70 7.65
C ASP A 28 3.82 -12.00 7.06
N HIS A 29 4.71 -12.93 6.76
CA HIS A 29 4.37 -14.24 6.21
C HIS A 29 3.61 -15.15 7.18
N LEU A 30 3.74 -14.95 8.50
CA LEU A 30 3.07 -15.79 9.49
C LEU A 30 1.62 -15.40 9.68
N SER A 31 1.35 -14.09 9.74
CA SER A 31 0.00 -13.54 9.89
C SER A 31 -0.69 -13.19 8.57
N HIS A 32 -0.01 -13.39 7.44
CA HIS A 32 -0.47 -12.98 6.12
C HIS A 32 -0.93 -11.52 6.07
N THR A 33 -0.18 -10.63 6.72
CA THR A 33 -0.55 -9.22 6.89
C THR A 33 0.45 -8.32 6.18
N VAL A 34 -0.04 -7.40 5.35
CA VAL A 34 0.77 -6.31 4.79
C VAL A 34 0.49 -5.04 5.57
N VAL A 35 1.55 -4.36 6.00
CA VAL A 35 1.47 -3.05 6.67
C VAL A 35 2.17 -2.02 5.80
N MET A 36 1.44 -0.96 5.48
CA MET A 36 1.92 0.18 4.72
C MET A 36 1.84 1.43 5.60
N LYS A 37 2.93 2.19 5.69
CA LYS A 37 2.99 3.44 6.44
C LYS A 37 3.46 4.58 5.57
N TYR A 38 2.80 5.73 5.70
CA TYR A 38 3.15 6.93 4.97
C TYR A 38 2.87 8.20 5.78
N GLY A 39 3.63 9.24 5.47
CA GLY A 39 3.55 10.53 6.15
C GLY A 39 4.61 11.49 5.64
N GLU A 40 4.65 12.69 6.21
CA GLU A 40 5.64 13.70 5.84
C GLU A 40 7.06 13.30 6.24
N TYR A 41 8.04 13.68 5.40
CA TYR A 41 9.46 13.46 5.65
C TYR A 41 9.95 14.41 6.76
N ASN A 42 10.53 13.86 7.83
CA ASN A 42 11.01 14.60 9.02
C ASN A 42 9.94 15.33 9.86
N ASN A 43 8.67 14.91 9.80
CA ASN A 43 7.64 15.39 10.72
C ASN A 43 7.47 14.39 11.90
N ASP A 44 7.22 14.93 13.10
CA ASP A 44 6.87 14.19 14.32
C ASP A 44 5.38 13.80 14.38
N GLU A 45 4.60 14.24 13.40
CA GLU A 45 3.22 13.80 13.23
C GLU A 45 3.12 12.29 12.98
N PRO A 46 2.08 11.64 13.52
CA PRO A 46 1.95 10.20 13.44
C PRO A 46 1.61 9.77 12.01
N ASP A 47 2.33 8.75 11.54
CA ASP A 47 2.13 8.20 10.19
C ASP A 47 0.73 7.61 10.02
N CYS A 48 0.14 7.83 8.84
CA CYS A 48 -1.01 7.04 8.44
C CYS A 48 -0.57 5.60 8.17
N THR A 49 -1.32 4.65 8.70
CA THR A 49 -1.05 3.21 8.54
C THR A 49 -2.22 2.52 7.86
N VAL A 50 -1.94 1.79 6.78
CA VAL A 50 -2.91 0.92 6.11
C VAL A 50 -2.51 -0.53 6.34
N ILE A 51 -3.45 -1.32 6.83
CA ILE A 51 -3.25 -2.72 7.19
C ILE A 51 -4.13 -3.59 6.29
N PHE A 52 -3.49 -4.43 5.48
CA PHE A 52 -4.15 -5.45 4.67
C PHE A 52 -4.07 -6.77 5.42
N LYS A 53 -5.22 -7.32 5.83
CA LYS A 53 -5.30 -8.55 6.64
C LYS A 53 -5.76 -9.74 5.81
N ASP A 54 -5.25 -10.91 6.19
CA ASP A 54 -5.57 -12.19 5.56
C ASP A 54 -5.29 -12.14 4.05
N CYS A 55 -4.06 -11.76 3.69
CA CYS A 55 -3.61 -11.61 2.32
C CYS A 55 -3.39 -12.97 1.64
N PHE A 56 -4.09 -13.21 0.54
CA PHE A 56 -3.95 -14.42 -0.27
C PHE A 56 -2.80 -14.33 -1.28
N SER A 57 -2.56 -13.12 -1.79
CA SER A 57 -1.52 -12.86 -2.77
C SER A 57 -0.91 -11.50 -2.50
N VAL A 58 0.42 -11.45 -2.50
CA VAL A 58 1.19 -10.22 -2.37
C VAL A 58 2.28 -10.30 -3.43
N ASN A 59 2.26 -9.39 -4.38
CA ASN A 59 3.27 -9.26 -5.42
C ASN A 59 3.93 -7.89 -5.30
N LEU A 60 5.24 -7.90 -5.03
CA LEU A 60 6.08 -6.71 -4.92
C LEU A 60 7.15 -6.80 -6.02
N ASN A 61 6.84 -6.21 -7.18
CA ASN A 61 7.77 -6.18 -8.30
C ASN A 61 8.61 -4.91 -8.23
N THR A 62 9.87 -5.04 -7.85
CA THR A 62 10.81 -3.91 -7.88
C THR A 62 11.45 -3.81 -9.28
N TRP A 63 11.35 -2.65 -9.91
CA TRP A 63 11.85 -2.38 -11.27
C TRP A 63 13.38 -2.20 -11.32
N LEU A 64 14.10 -2.76 -10.36
CA LEU A 64 15.55 -2.59 -10.20
C LEU A 64 16.37 -3.41 -11.21
N GLU A 65 15.75 -4.38 -11.89
CA GLU A 65 16.42 -5.11 -12.97
C GLU A 65 16.53 -4.24 -14.24
N GLY A 66 17.70 -3.61 -14.43
CA GLY A 66 18.11 -3.04 -15.71
C GLY A 66 18.14 -1.52 -15.84
N MET A 67 17.81 -0.76 -14.79
CA MET A 67 17.93 0.71 -14.81
C MET A 67 19.36 1.21 -14.56
N LYS A 68 19.78 2.28 -15.27
CA LYS A 68 21.01 3.04 -15.03
C LYS A 68 20.67 4.39 -14.39
N GLY A 69 21.18 4.66 -13.19
CA GLY A 69 20.94 5.89 -12.42
C GLY A 69 21.25 5.70 -10.93
N THR A 70 21.10 6.74 -10.11
CA THR A 70 21.09 6.62 -8.63
C THR A 70 19.75 6.04 -8.20
N VAL A 71 19.75 4.74 -7.90
CA VAL A 71 18.61 4.02 -7.35
C VAL A 71 18.46 4.37 -5.86
N PRO A 72 17.28 4.81 -5.39
CA PRO A 72 17.00 4.89 -3.97
C PRO A 72 16.93 3.45 -3.44
N LYS A 73 17.76 3.14 -2.46
CA LYS A 73 18.04 1.75 -2.04
C LYS A 73 16.99 1.18 -1.10
N LYS A 74 16.12 2.03 -0.54
CA LYS A 74 15.12 1.67 0.48
C LYS A 74 14.02 2.74 0.62
N PRO A 75 12.82 2.37 1.11
CA PRO A 75 11.83 3.32 1.60
C PRO A 75 12.46 4.35 2.57
N GLY A 76 12.12 5.63 2.41
CA GLY A 76 12.69 6.74 3.19
C GLY A 76 13.98 7.38 2.64
N GLU A 77 14.49 6.93 1.49
CA GLU A 77 15.41 7.74 0.66
C GLU A 77 14.58 8.60 -0.32
N LEU A 78 15.09 9.79 -0.69
CA LEU A 78 14.44 10.69 -1.66
C LEU A 78 13.92 9.88 -2.86
N ASP A 79 12.67 10.09 -3.28
CA ASP A 79 11.99 9.50 -4.46
C ASP A 79 11.05 8.29 -4.24
N PHE A 80 10.66 7.95 -3.00
CA PHE A 80 9.58 6.97 -2.72
C PHE A 80 8.25 7.65 -2.32
N PHE A 81 7.46 8.06 -3.31
CA PHE A 81 6.15 8.69 -3.13
C PHE A 81 5.03 7.84 -3.75
N PHE A 82 3.79 7.94 -3.28
CA PHE A 82 2.68 7.29 -3.97
C PHE A 82 2.28 8.07 -5.22
N HIS A 83 2.20 7.36 -6.34
CA HIS A 83 1.65 7.94 -7.56
C HIS A 83 0.16 7.65 -7.67
N ASP A 84 -0.23 6.39 -7.42
CA ASP A 84 -1.62 5.98 -7.50
C ASP A 84 -1.88 4.75 -6.62
N ILE A 85 -3.06 4.70 -6.01
CA ILE A 85 -3.59 3.53 -5.30
C ILE A 85 -5.00 3.28 -5.80
N GLU A 86 -5.24 2.06 -6.27
CA GLU A 86 -6.55 1.60 -6.72
C GLU A 86 -6.99 0.40 -5.87
N ILE A 87 -8.19 0.46 -5.31
CA ILE A 87 -8.81 -0.65 -4.57
C ILE A 87 -10.08 -1.05 -5.29
N GLU A 88 -10.19 -2.33 -5.61
CA GLU A 88 -11.33 -2.93 -6.30
C GLU A 88 -11.96 -4.03 -5.44
N ASP A 89 -13.28 -4.19 -5.53
CA ASP A 89 -13.97 -5.40 -5.08
C ASP A 89 -13.75 -6.53 -6.09
N THR A 90 -13.27 -7.68 -5.61
CA THR A 90 -13.10 -8.88 -6.44
C THR A 90 -13.70 -10.11 -5.76
N GLU A 91 -13.95 -11.15 -6.56
CA GLU A 91 -14.43 -12.43 -6.06
C GLU A 91 -13.59 -13.55 -6.67
N ILE A 92 -12.97 -14.35 -5.80
CA ILE A 92 -12.14 -15.50 -6.22
C ILE A 92 -12.73 -16.73 -5.54
N ASN A 93 -13.17 -17.70 -6.33
CA ASN A 93 -13.76 -18.95 -5.85
C ASN A 93 -14.92 -18.74 -4.84
N GLY A 94 -15.75 -17.72 -5.05
CA GLY A 94 -16.89 -17.41 -4.16
C GLY A 94 -16.53 -16.60 -2.91
N ILE A 95 -15.26 -16.26 -2.71
CA ILE A 95 -14.78 -15.44 -1.59
C ILE A 95 -14.65 -13.99 -2.07
N LYS A 96 -15.33 -13.07 -1.38
CA LYS A 96 -15.23 -11.62 -1.64
C LYS A 96 -13.96 -11.07 -1.03
N LEU A 97 -13.13 -10.46 -1.86
CA LEU A 97 -11.79 -9.97 -1.53
C LEU A 97 -11.61 -8.56 -2.06
N TYR A 98 -10.64 -7.85 -1.51
CA TYR A 98 -10.14 -6.63 -2.12
C TYR A 98 -8.93 -6.94 -2.97
N LYS A 99 -8.81 -6.26 -4.10
CA LYS A 99 -7.58 -6.18 -4.88
C LYS A 99 -7.09 -4.74 -4.80
N CYS A 100 -5.93 -4.55 -4.20
CA CYS A 100 -5.23 -3.28 -4.13
C CYS A 100 -4.09 -3.31 -5.15
N SER A 101 -4.03 -2.30 -6.02
CA SER A 101 -2.92 -2.07 -6.95
C SER A 101 -2.30 -0.73 -6.60
N MET A 102 -0.98 -0.67 -6.45
CA MET A 102 -0.27 0.56 -6.09
C MET A 102 0.87 0.77 -7.07
N VAL A 103 0.95 2.00 -7.59
CA VAL A 103 2.05 2.46 -8.43
C VAL A 103 2.92 3.37 -7.60
N ILE A 104 4.13 2.91 -7.33
CA ILE A 104 5.16 3.63 -6.57
C ILE A 104 6.38 3.72 -7.50
N PRO A 105 7.16 4.82 -7.51
CA PRO A 105 8.37 4.91 -8.30
C PRO A 105 9.24 3.67 -8.11
N MET A 106 9.54 3.00 -9.23
CA MET A 106 10.38 1.80 -9.29
C MET A 106 9.80 0.55 -8.59
N MET A 107 8.50 0.55 -8.25
CA MET A 107 7.83 -0.60 -7.66
C MET A 107 6.34 -0.67 -8.04
N ASP A 108 5.92 -1.80 -8.61
CA ASP A 108 4.49 -2.12 -8.69
C ASP A 108 4.13 -3.08 -7.57
N CYS A 109 3.05 -2.77 -6.87
CA CYS A 109 2.52 -3.61 -5.82
C CYS A 109 1.10 -4.05 -6.16
N GLN A 110 0.82 -5.34 -5.96
CA GLN A 110 -0.52 -5.89 -5.98
C GLN A 110 -0.77 -6.74 -4.74
N ILE A 111 -1.84 -6.44 -4.02
CA ILE A 111 -2.24 -7.14 -2.80
C ILE A 111 -3.67 -7.62 -2.97
N ILE A 112 -3.93 -8.89 -2.66
CA ILE A 112 -5.27 -9.47 -2.58
C ILE A 112 -5.54 -9.91 -1.15
N CYS A 113 -6.55 -9.34 -0.50
CA CYS A 113 -6.81 -9.56 0.93
C CYS A 113 -8.30 -9.58 1.28
N VAL A 114 -8.64 -10.06 2.49
CA VAL A 114 -10.04 -10.07 2.98
C VAL A 114 -10.46 -8.69 3.49
N ASN A 115 -9.57 -8.04 4.22
CA ASN A 115 -9.87 -6.79 4.92
C ASN A 115 -8.76 -5.75 4.75
N ILE A 116 -9.18 -4.49 4.77
CA ILE A 116 -8.29 -3.32 4.75
C ILE A 116 -8.72 -2.43 5.91
N GLU A 117 -7.77 -2.02 6.74
CA GLU A 117 -7.97 -1.06 7.82
C GLU A 117 -7.06 0.14 7.62
N ILE A 118 -7.63 1.34 7.73
CA ILE A 118 -6.91 2.61 7.63
C ILE A 118 -6.90 3.23 9.04
N LEU A 119 -5.71 3.43 9.57
CA LEU A 119 -5.48 4.07 10.86
C LEU A 119 -4.84 5.44 10.58
N ASN A 120 -5.63 6.48 10.80
CA ASN A 120 -5.15 7.86 10.78
C ASN A 120 -5.07 8.34 12.25
N HIS A 121 -3.98 8.99 12.63
CA HIS A 121 -3.67 9.36 14.01
C HIS A 121 -3.76 10.87 14.22
#